data_AF-A0A3M2DKI4-F1
#
_entry.id   AF-A0A3M2DKI4-F1
#
_cell.length_a   1.000
_cell.length_b   1.000
_cell.length_c   1.000
_cell.angle_alpha   90.00
_cell.angle_beta   90.00
_cell.angle_gamma   90.00
#
_symmetry.space_group_name_H-M   'P 1'
#
loop_
_entity.id
_entity.type
_entity.pdbx_description
1 polymer ?
#
loop_
_entity_poly.entity_id
_entity_poly.type
_entity_poly.pdbx_seq_one_letter_code
_entity_poly.pdbx_strand_id
1 'polypeptide(L)'
;MLEKEQWFQEWPPSKKLIINRDVRGRIALILPKKLKEKLEERVMEFAQVRMEELKPWIYPKKGRVFKEETLPPLPPAPQYEIDGLPHVVVVERLLQGNEWATVAKPRTDRLVFYSVKGGVGRSTALAATAWYLAKKGKRVLVIDMDFQ
;
A
#
# COMPACT_ATOMS: atom_id res chain seq x y z
N MET A 1 16.34 23.05 -2.12
CA MET A 1 17.49 22.25 -2.54
C MET A 1 18.23 21.84 -1.28
N LEU A 2 17.87 20.71 -0.65
CA LEU A 2 18.77 20.13 0.34
C LEU A 2 20.02 19.71 -0.43
N GLU A 3 21.19 20.15 0.02
CA GLU A 3 22.44 19.54 -0.40
C GLU A 3 22.27 18.03 -0.29
N LYS A 4 22.78 17.32 -1.31
CA LYS A 4 22.87 15.86 -1.35
C LYS A 4 23.80 15.40 -0.22
N GLU A 5 23.40 15.58 1.03
CA GLU A 5 24.09 15.00 2.15
C GLU A 5 23.95 13.49 2.00
N GLN A 6 25.07 12.83 1.70
CA GLN A 6 25.20 11.38 1.58
C GLN A 6 25.01 10.67 2.93
N TRP A 7 24.27 11.25 3.87
CA TRP A 7 24.07 10.71 5.21
C TRP A 7 23.41 9.33 5.18
N PHE A 8 22.68 9.00 4.11
CA PHE A 8 22.15 7.66 3.87
C PHE A 8 23.24 6.58 3.74
N GLN A 9 24.50 6.95 3.46
CA GLN A 9 25.64 6.02 3.55
C GLN A 9 25.92 5.54 4.99
N GLU A 10 25.50 6.33 5.99
CA GLU A 10 25.56 5.96 7.40
C GLU A 10 24.37 5.08 7.82
N TRP A 11 23.39 4.85 6.92
CA TRP A 11 22.23 4.02 7.21
C TRP A 11 22.63 2.54 7.33
N PRO A 12 22.30 1.84 8.43
CA PRO A 12 22.69 0.46 8.59
C PRO A 12 21.99 -0.45 7.56
N PRO A 13 22.72 -1.30 6.80
CA PRO A 13 22.14 -2.13 5.74
C PRO A 13 21.07 -3.12 6.24
N SER A 14 21.13 -3.53 7.50
CA SER A 14 20.18 -4.46 8.11
C SER A 14 18.92 -3.80 8.65
N LYS A 15 18.86 -2.46 8.65
CA LYS A 15 17.76 -1.69 9.23
C LYS A 15 16.84 -1.15 8.14
N LYS A 16 15.54 -1.13 8.46
CA LYS A 16 14.49 -0.67 7.56
C LYS A 16 13.84 0.57 8.15
N LEU A 17 13.58 1.58 7.32
CA LEU A 17 12.67 2.67 7.65
C LEU A 17 11.28 2.23 7.21
N ILE A 18 10.28 2.32 8.09
CA ILE A 18 8.91 1.99 7.70
C ILE A 18 8.06 3.25 7.66
N ILE A 19 7.36 3.39 6.56
CA ILE A 19 6.34 4.40 6.36
C ILE A 19 4.99 3.68 6.41
N ASN A 20 4.24 3.91 7.48
CA ASN A 20 2.91 3.35 7.66
C ASN A 20 1.87 4.41 7.33
N ARG A 21 1.11 4.22 6.24
CA ARG A 21 0.01 5.09 5.85
C ARG A 21 -1.31 4.44 6.21
N ASP A 22 -2.20 5.19 6.85
CA ASP A 22 -3.52 4.69 7.20
C ASP A 22 -4.62 5.00 6.18
N VAL A 23 -5.80 4.40 6.39
CA VAL A 23 -7.00 4.58 5.55
C VAL A 23 -7.46 6.04 5.42
N ARG A 24 -7.01 6.94 6.30
CA ARG A 24 -7.32 8.38 6.26
C ARG A 24 -6.21 9.18 5.58
N GLY A 25 -5.15 8.53 5.10
CA GLY A 25 -3.98 9.15 4.51
C GLY A 25 -3.02 9.76 5.52
N ARG A 26 -3.10 9.40 6.82
CA ARG A 26 -2.11 9.84 7.82
C ARG A 26 -0.85 8.99 7.71
N ILE A 27 0.31 9.64 7.78
CA ILE A 27 1.62 8.97 7.75
C ILE A 27 2.17 8.83 9.17
N ALA A 28 2.70 7.64 9.47
CA ALA A 28 3.54 7.38 10.62
C ALA A 28 4.88 6.80 10.18
N LEU A 29 5.97 7.34 10.71
CA LEU A 29 7.32 6.82 10.51
C LEU A 29 7.65 5.89 11.66
N ILE A 30 8.21 4.72 11.35
CA ILE A 30 8.70 3.78 12.34
C ILE A 30 10.20 3.63 12.12
N LEU A 31 10.96 4.11 13.10
CA LEU A 31 12.40 4.09 13.14
C LEU A 31 12.91 2.88 13.93
N PRO A 32 14.06 2.32 13.57
CA PRO A 32 14.75 1.37 14.42
C PRO A 32 15.12 1.98 15.79
N LYS A 33 14.89 1.26 16.88
CA LYS A 33 15.16 1.76 18.26
C LYS A 33 16.63 2.10 18.53
N LYS A 34 17.57 1.39 17.90
CA LYS A 34 19.03 1.57 18.07
C LYS A 34 19.61 2.32 16.87
N LEU A 35 19.26 3.59 16.73
CA LEU A 35 19.83 4.48 15.73
C LEU A 35 20.67 5.54 16.46
N LYS A 36 21.77 6.00 15.85
CA LYS A 36 22.57 7.10 16.42
C LYS A 36 21.71 8.38 16.40
N GLU A 37 21.76 9.17 17.46
CA GLU A 37 20.93 10.39 17.62
C GLU A 37 21.05 11.35 16.43
N LYS A 38 22.28 11.62 15.96
CA LYS A 38 22.53 12.42 14.75
C LYS A 38 21.87 11.86 13.48
N LEU A 39 21.80 10.53 13.35
CA LEU A 39 21.17 9.89 12.21
C LEU A 39 19.64 9.98 12.32
N GLU A 40 19.09 9.91 13.54
CA GLU A 40 17.65 10.11 13.78
C GLU A 40 17.23 11.53 13.38
N GLU A 41 17.96 12.55 13.81
CA GLU A 41 17.70 13.95 13.46
C GLU A 41 17.66 14.16 11.95
N ARG A 42 18.63 13.61 11.22
CA ARG A 42 18.70 13.68 9.75
C ARG A 42 17.52 12.99 9.07
N VAL A 43 17.12 11.81 9.54
CA VAL A 43 15.95 11.10 9.00
C VAL A 43 14.67 11.90 9.25
N MET A 44 14.57 12.53 10.43
CA MET A 44 13.45 13.37 10.80
C MET A 44 13.34 14.63 9.93
N GLU A 45 14.46 15.31 9.69
CA GLU A 45 14.54 16.45 8.79
C GLU A 45 14.16 16.07 7.35
N PHE A 46 14.75 15.00 6.84
CA PHE A 46 14.43 14.45 5.52
C PHE A 46 12.94 14.14 5.39
N ALA A 47 12.37 13.45 6.37
CA ALA A 47 10.97 13.08 6.33
C ALA A 47 10.04 14.31 6.47
N GLN A 48 10.43 15.32 7.22
CA GLN A 48 9.67 16.57 7.34
C GLN A 48 9.59 17.31 6.00
N VAL A 49 10.70 17.40 5.27
CA VAL A 49 10.74 18.01 3.93
C VAL A 49 9.80 17.26 2.98
N ARG A 50 9.89 15.93 2.94
CA ARG A 50 9.03 15.09 2.09
C ARG A 50 7.56 15.15 2.48
N MET A 51 7.25 15.21 3.77
CA MET A 51 5.86 15.37 4.24
C MET A 51 5.28 16.72 3.82
N GLU A 52 6.08 17.80 3.77
CA GLU A 52 5.60 19.10 3.29
C GLU A 52 5.33 19.07 1.77
N GLU A 53 6.16 18.40 0.98
CA GLU A 53 5.91 18.17 -0.46
C GLU A 53 4.64 17.35 -0.70
N LEU A 54 4.38 16.36 0.16
CA LEU A 54 3.21 15.48 0.08
C LEU A 54 1.95 16.06 0.71
N LYS A 55 1.99 17.26 1.28
CA LYS A 55 0.89 17.91 2.02
C LYS A 55 -0.48 17.88 1.33
N PRO A 56 -0.62 18.02 0.00
CA PRO A 56 -1.92 17.90 -0.67
C PRO A 56 -2.53 16.49 -0.61
N TRP A 57 -1.71 15.47 -0.39
CA TRP A 57 -2.03 14.05 -0.52
C TRP A 57 -2.08 13.29 0.80
N ILE A 58 -1.70 13.96 1.90
CA ILE A 58 -1.64 13.40 3.25
C ILE A 58 -2.57 14.16 4.17
N TYR A 59 -3.13 13.47 5.15
CA TYR A 59 -4.01 14.12 6.12
C TYR A 59 -3.18 15.08 7.00
N PRO A 60 -3.58 16.35 7.12
CA PRO A 60 -2.77 17.40 7.74
C PRO A 60 -2.82 17.29 9.27
N LYS A 61 -2.02 16.36 9.82
CA LYS A 61 -1.61 16.36 11.22
C LYS A 61 -0.13 16.01 11.27
N LYS A 62 0.59 16.54 12.28
CA LYS A 62 1.98 16.15 12.57
C LYS A 62 2.09 14.62 12.46
N GLY A 63 2.92 14.15 11.53
CA GLY A 63 3.21 12.72 11.39
C GLY A 63 3.64 12.15 12.74
N ARG A 64 3.27 10.90 13.01
CA ARG A 64 3.68 10.24 14.24
C ARG A 64 4.98 9.48 14.00
N VAL A 65 5.91 9.58 14.93
CA VAL A 65 7.18 8.85 14.89
C VAL A 65 7.16 7.82 16.00
N PHE A 66 7.40 6.57 15.63
CA PHE A 66 7.53 5.46 16.57
C PHE A 66 8.94 4.90 16.49
N LYS A 67 9.46 4.40 17.61
CA LYS A 67 10.74 3.70 17.67
C LYS A 67 10.48 2.25 18.06
N GLU A 68 10.88 1.31 17.21
CA GLU A 68 10.59 -0.10 17.44
C GLU A 68 11.88 -0.95 17.37
N GLU A 69 12.01 -1.91 18.29
CA GLU A 69 13.18 -2.81 18.32
C GLU A 69 12.95 -4.04 17.45
N THR A 70 11.75 -4.59 17.53
CA THR A 70 11.30 -5.76 16.77
C THR A 70 9.96 -5.43 16.16
N LEU A 71 9.91 -5.43 14.83
CA LEU A 71 8.64 -5.25 14.13
C LEU A 71 7.87 -6.56 14.18
N PRO A 72 6.53 -6.52 14.36
CA PRO A 72 5.72 -7.68 14.07
C PRO A 72 5.91 -8.06 12.59
N PRO A 73 5.59 -9.32 12.20
CA PRO A 73 5.60 -9.71 10.81
C PRO A 73 4.78 -8.71 9.99
N LEU A 74 5.45 -7.96 9.12
CA LEU A 74 4.78 -7.00 8.27
C LEU A 74 4.05 -7.79 7.17
N PRO A 75 2.86 -7.33 6.74
CA PRO A 75 2.28 -7.86 5.50
C PRO A 75 3.26 -7.64 4.34
N PRO A 76 3.16 -8.42 3.25
CA PRO A 76 3.93 -8.17 2.05
C PRO A 76 3.77 -6.70 1.64
N ALA A 77 4.88 -5.97 1.70
CA ALA A 77 4.91 -4.53 1.49
C ALA A 77 6.03 -4.22 0.51
N PRO A 78 5.80 -3.34 -0.47
CA PRO A 78 6.84 -2.94 -1.39
C PRO A 78 7.97 -2.22 -0.65
N GLN A 79 9.19 -2.50 -1.09
CA GLN A 79 10.40 -1.86 -0.62
C GLN A 79 10.92 -0.92 -1.70
N TYR A 80 11.27 0.29 -1.30
CA TYR A 80 11.74 1.36 -2.16
C TYR A 80 13.10 1.87 -1.70
N GLU A 81 13.76 2.53 -2.63
CA GLU A 81 14.84 3.47 -2.36
C GLU A 81 14.26 4.88 -2.59
N ILE A 82 14.38 5.75 -1.59
CA ILE A 82 13.87 7.13 -1.67
C ILE A 82 15.06 8.07 -1.53
N ASP A 83 15.41 8.76 -2.61
CA ASP A 83 16.53 9.72 -2.67
C ASP A 83 17.87 9.19 -2.14
N GLY A 84 18.16 7.92 -2.43
CA GLY A 84 19.37 7.25 -1.94
C GLY A 84 19.26 6.64 -0.56
N LEU A 85 18.15 6.84 0.17
CA LEU A 85 17.87 6.10 1.40
C LEU A 85 17.37 4.68 1.04
N PRO A 86 18.15 3.63 1.32
CA PRO A 86 17.76 2.28 0.98
C PRO A 86 16.79 1.70 2.01
N HIS A 87 16.19 0.55 1.69
CA HIS A 87 15.40 -0.25 2.63
C HIS A 87 14.20 0.48 3.26
N VAL A 88 13.55 1.36 2.49
CA VAL A 88 12.31 2.01 2.90
C VAL A 88 11.13 1.09 2.58
N VAL A 89 10.37 0.70 3.59
CA VAL A 89 9.20 -0.17 3.44
C VAL A 89 7.94 0.67 3.61
N VAL A 90 7.04 0.64 2.62
CA VAL A 90 5.77 1.36 2.71
C VAL A 90 4.66 0.36 3.04
N VAL A 91 4.10 0.50 4.24
CA VAL A 91 2.99 -0.32 4.71
C VAL A 91 1.71 0.49 4.58
N GLU A 92 0.83 0.08 3.67
CA GLU A 92 -0.50 0.65 3.52
C GLU A 92 -1.49 -0.13 4.41
N ARG A 93 -2.15 0.54 5.36
CA ARG A 93 -3.29 -0.06 6.06
C ARG A 93 -4.50 0.05 5.17
N LEU A 94 -4.67 -0.95 4.32
CA LEU A 94 -5.86 -1.10 3.50
C LEU A 94 -7.06 -1.50 4.37
N LEU A 95 -8.26 -1.02 3.99
CA LEU A 95 -9.52 -1.43 4.64
C LEU A 95 -9.77 -2.94 4.50
N GLN A 96 -9.29 -3.52 3.40
CA GLN A 96 -9.26 -4.96 3.16
C GLN A 96 -7.78 -5.33 3.02
N GLY A 97 -7.26 -6.21 3.87
CA GLY A 97 -5.81 -6.40 4.09
C GLY A 97 -4.93 -6.84 2.91
N ASN A 98 -5.43 -6.82 1.67
CA ASN A 98 -4.70 -7.18 0.46
C ASN A 98 -4.80 -6.07 -0.59
N GLU A 99 -3.67 -5.75 -1.25
CA GLU A 99 -3.67 -4.92 -2.44
C GLU A 99 -4.33 -5.64 -3.61
N TRP A 100 -5.09 -4.92 -4.44
CA TRP A 100 -5.66 -5.51 -5.65
C TRP A 100 -4.59 -6.00 -6.64
N ALA A 101 -3.40 -5.38 -6.62
CA ALA A 101 -2.27 -5.78 -7.45
C ALA A 101 -1.63 -7.11 -7.03
N THR A 102 -1.85 -7.57 -5.79
CA THR A 102 -1.25 -8.80 -5.26
C THR A 102 -2.22 -10.00 -5.28
N VAL A 103 -3.42 -9.81 -5.82
CA VAL A 103 -4.36 -10.92 -6.03
C VAL A 103 -3.75 -11.90 -7.01
N ALA A 104 -3.36 -13.08 -6.51
CA ALA A 104 -2.79 -14.14 -7.32
C ALA A 104 -3.68 -14.44 -8.53
N LYS A 105 -3.05 -14.68 -9.69
CA LYS A 105 -3.77 -15.03 -10.91
C LYS A 105 -4.66 -16.26 -10.61
N PRO A 106 -5.98 -16.19 -10.85
CA PRO A 106 -6.85 -17.29 -10.53
C PRO A 106 -6.48 -18.52 -11.38
N ARG A 107 -6.64 -19.71 -10.80
CA ARG A 107 -6.39 -20.98 -11.50
C ARG A 107 -7.37 -21.23 -12.66
N THR A 108 -8.49 -20.53 -12.66
CA THR A 108 -9.54 -20.59 -13.68
C THR A 108 -9.85 -19.20 -14.17
N ASP A 109 -10.18 -19.07 -15.46
CA ASP A 109 -10.64 -17.79 -16.02
C ASP A 109 -11.84 -17.28 -15.21
N ARG A 110 -11.75 -16.03 -14.76
CA ARG A 110 -12.74 -15.39 -13.89
C ARG A 110 -13.11 -14.04 -14.47
N LEU A 111 -14.41 -13.82 -14.67
CA LEU A 111 -14.97 -12.51 -15.01
C LEU A 111 -15.80 -12.03 -13.82
N VAL A 112 -15.64 -10.75 -13.45
CA VAL A 112 -16.34 -10.13 -12.32
C VAL A 112 -17.05 -8.88 -12.82
N PHE A 113 -18.36 -8.79 -12.56
CA PHE A 113 -19.18 -7.63 -12.84
C PHE A 113 -19.45 -6.88 -11.53
N TYR A 114 -18.89 -5.68 -11.37
CA TYR A 114 -19.01 -4.88 -10.15
C TYR A 114 -19.48 -3.46 -10.46
N SER A 115 -20.23 -2.88 -9.53
CA SER A 115 -20.74 -1.51 -9.58
C SER A 115 -21.02 -1.02 -8.17
N VAL A 116 -20.87 0.29 -7.99
CA VAL A 116 -21.15 0.94 -6.71
C VAL A 116 -22.65 1.22 -6.53
N LYS A 117 -23.39 1.40 -7.62
CA LYS A 117 -24.83 1.69 -7.61
C LYS A 117 -25.65 0.47 -8.05
N GLY A 118 -26.84 0.33 -7.46
CA GLY A 118 -27.88 -0.59 -7.93
C GLY A 118 -28.49 -0.15 -9.26
N GLY A 119 -29.11 -1.08 -9.98
CA GLY A 119 -29.86 -0.79 -11.21
C GLY A 119 -29.03 -0.51 -12.47
N VAL A 120 -27.70 -0.60 -12.42
CA VAL A 120 -26.83 -0.33 -13.59
C VAL A 120 -26.68 -1.51 -14.56
N GLY A 121 -27.44 -2.60 -14.35
CA GLY A 121 -27.45 -3.75 -15.26
C GLY A 121 -26.38 -4.82 -15.01
N ARG A 122 -25.76 -4.88 -13.82
CA ARG A 122 -24.74 -5.91 -13.49
C ARG A 122 -25.24 -7.33 -13.70
N SER A 123 -26.33 -7.71 -13.05
CA SER A 123 -26.87 -9.08 -13.12
C SER A 123 -27.31 -9.41 -14.55
N THR A 124 -27.83 -8.42 -15.30
CA THR A 124 -28.16 -8.58 -16.72
C THR A 124 -26.93 -8.88 -17.57
N ALA A 125 -25.84 -8.11 -17.39
CA ALA A 125 -24.59 -8.32 -18.11
C ALA A 125 -23.94 -9.67 -17.74
N LEU A 126 -23.98 -10.05 -16.46
CA LEU A 126 -23.53 -11.35 -15.97
C LEU A 126 -24.28 -12.50 -16.65
N ALA A 127 -25.62 -12.45 -16.65
CA ALA A 127 -26.47 -13.46 -17.26
C ALA A 127 -26.27 -13.57 -18.78
N ALA A 128 -26.24 -12.44 -19.49
CA ALA A 128 -26.00 -12.39 -20.93
C ALA A 128 -24.64 -12.99 -21.31
N THR A 129 -23.59 -12.65 -20.56
CA THR A 129 -22.23 -13.16 -20.77
C THR A 129 -22.16 -14.66 -20.51
N ALA A 130 -22.74 -15.14 -19.41
CA ALA A 130 -22.78 -16.55 -19.08
C ALA A 130 -23.49 -17.38 -20.16
N TRP A 131 -24.64 -16.90 -20.63
CA TRP A 131 -25.40 -17.55 -21.69
C TRP A 131 -24.62 -17.60 -23.00
N TYR A 132 -23.97 -16.51 -23.39
CA TYR A 132 -23.12 -16.45 -24.57
C TYR A 132 -21.95 -17.46 -24.51
N LEU A 133 -21.27 -17.52 -23.37
CA LEU A 133 -20.16 -18.46 -23.17
C LEU A 133 -20.62 -19.92 -23.16
N ALA A 134 -21.76 -20.21 -22.53
CA ALA A 134 -22.37 -21.53 -22.53
C ALA A 134 -22.73 -21.98 -23.95
N LYS A 135 -23.30 -21.08 -24.78
CA LYS A 135 -23.57 -21.35 -26.20
C LYS A 135 -22.32 -21.64 -27.03
N LYS A 136 -21.16 -21.12 -26.61
CA LYS A 136 -19.85 -21.46 -27.20
C LYS A 136 -19.25 -22.77 -26.67
N GLY A 137 -20.02 -23.57 -25.93
CA GLY A 137 -19.58 -24.85 -25.39
C GLY A 137 -18.68 -24.75 -24.16
N LYS A 138 -18.59 -23.57 -23.51
CA LYS A 138 -17.83 -23.42 -22.27
C LYS A 138 -18.64 -23.92 -21.08
N ARG A 139 -17.96 -24.52 -20.10
CA ARG A 139 -18.55 -24.83 -18.78
C ARG A 139 -18.46 -23.57 -17.92
N VAL A 140 -19.61 -23.01 -17.60
CA VAL A 140 -19.71 -21.72 -16.89
C VAL A 140 -20.36 -21.94 -15.54
N LEU A 141 -19.74 -21.41 -14.49
CA LEU A 141 -20.35 -21.27 -13.16
C LEU A 141 -20.72 -19.80 -12.97
N VAL A 142 -21.99 -19.53 -12.67
CA VAL A 142 -22.49 -18.19 -12.36
C VAL A 142 -22.72 -18.09 -10.86
N ILE A 143 -22.19 -17.04 -10.24
CA ILE A 143 -22.43 -16.70 -8.83
C ILE A 143 -22.86 -15.25 -8.83
N ASP A 144 -24.12 -14.98 -8.46
CA ASP A 144 -24.59 -13.62 -8.21
C ASP A 144 -24.53 -13.36 -6.70
N MET A 145 -23.60 -12.51 -6.28
CA MET A 145 -23.45 -12.10 -4.88
C MET A 145 -24.07 -10.73 -4.71
N ASP A 146 -25.38 -10.69 -4.56
CA ASP A 146 -26.08 -9.46 -4.21
C ASP A 146 -25.96 -9.24 -2.70
N PHE A 147 -24.96 -8.46 -2.30
CA PHE A 147 -24.85 -7.94 -0.95
C PHE A 147 -25.82 -6.74 -0.84
N GLN A 148 -26.96 -6.96 -0.18
CA GLN A 148 -27.81 -5.87 0.33
C GLN A 148 -27.19 -5.24 1.58
#